data_AF-A0A5B8CJR7-F1
#
_entry.id   AF-A0A5B8CJR7-F1
#
_cell.length_a   1.000
_cell.length_b   1.000
_cell.length_c   1.000
_cell.angle_alpha   90.00
_cell.angle_beta   90.00
_cell.angle_gamma   90.00
#
_symmetry.space_group_name_H-M   'P 1'
#
loop_
_entity.id
_entity.type
_entity.pdbx_description
1 polymer ?
#
loop_
_entity_poly.entity_id
_entity_poly.type
_entity_poly.pdbx_seq_one_letter_code
_entity_poly.pdbx_strand_id
1 'polypeptide(L)'
;MTDLKYKIGAFNSGNRTVPVTFTSGDISHERTVNAVLKDDGSYDRTGTKARVEEVARGVAHKIGLGVITVPPLEPEMPTPVENPTEAS
;
A
#
# COMPACT_ATOMS: atom_id res chain seq x y z
N MET A 1 -14.93 6.71 14.38
CA MET A 1 -14.91 5.81 13.20
C MET A 1 -13.75 6.27 12.34
N THR A 2 -12.74 5.43 12.13
CA THR A 2 -11.59 5.80 11.30
C THR A 2 -12.05 5.82 9.84
N ASP A 3 -12.07 7.00 9.23
CA ASP A 3 -12.48 7.18 7.82
C ASP A 3 -11.35 6.68 6.90
N LEU A 4 -11.28 5.35 6.71
CA LEU A 4 -10.30 4.72 5.82
C LEU A 4 -10.81 4.78 4.39
N LYS A 5 -10.08 5.48 3.53
CA LYS A 5 -10.30 5.53 2.08
C LYS A 5 -9.40 4.52 1.39
N TYR A 6 -9.83 4.02 0.24
CA TYR A 6 -9.00 3.15 -0.58
C TYR A 6 -9.20 3.43 -2.07
N LYS A 7 -8.14 3.24 -2.85
CA LYS A 7 -8.14 3.38 -4.30
C LYS A 7 -7.62 2.08 -4.92
N ILE A 8 -8.45 1.45 -5.75
CA ILE A 8 -8.08 0.26 -6.50
C ILE A 8 -7.43 0.71 -7.81
N GLY A 9 -6.20 0.26 -8.07
CA GLY A 9 -5.47 0.50 -9.30
C GLY A 9 -5.85 -0.44 -10.44
N ALA A 10 -5.03 -0.46 -11.48
CA ALA A 10 -5.25 -1.30 -12.66
C ALA A 10 -5.04 -2.79 -12.36
N PHE A 11 -5.90 -3.64 -12.92
CA PHE A 11 -5.74 -5.08 -12.84
C PHE A 11 -4.50 -5.54 -13.62
N ASN A 12 -3.62 -6.25 -12.93
CA ASN A 12 -2.46 -6.91 -13.51
C ASN A 12 -2.82 -8.37 -13.82
N SER A 13 -2.99 -8.68 -15.11
CA SER A 13 -3.35 -10.02 -15.58
C SER A 13 -2.23 -11.05 -15.44
N GLY A 14 -0.96 -10.61 -15.47
CA GLY A 14 0.19 -11.49 -15.30
C GLY A 14 0.23 -12.15 -13.92
N ASN A 15 -0.04 -11.35 -12.89
CA ASN A 15 -0.01 -11.83 -11.50
C ASN A 15 -1.40 -11.98 -10.86
N ARG A 16 -2.47 -11.73 -11.63
CA ARG A 16 -3.88 -11.74 -11.18
C ARG A 16 -4.09 -10.91 -9.91
N THR A 17 -3.50 -9.71 -9.88
CA THR A 17 -3.52 -8.83 -8.70
C THR A 17 -3.94 -7.41 -9.06
N VAL A 18 -4.42 -6.67 -8.07
CA VAL A 18 -4.69 -5.24 -8.15
C VAL A 18 -3.87 -4.52 -7.08
N PRO A 19 -3.10 -3.47 -7.41
CA PRO A 19 -2.52 -2.60 -6.41
C PRO A 19 -3.64 -1.78 -5.76
N VAL A 20 -3.63 -1.66 -4.44
CA VAL A 20 -4.60 -0.87 -3.68
C VAL A 20 -3.87 0.05 -2.73
N THR A 21 -4.19 1.33 -2.79
CA THR A 21 -3.67 2.33 -1.86
C THR A 21 -4.75 2.61 -0.82
N PHE A 22 -4.43 2.40 0.45
CA PHE A 22 -5.28 2.69 1.61
C PHE A 22 -4.81 3.99 2.26
N THR A 23 -5.72 4.90 2.56
CA THR A 23 -5.41 6.22 3.11
C THR A 23 -6.27 6.49 4.34
N SER A 24 -5.65 6.82 5.46
CA SER A 24 -6.31 7.15 6.72
C SER A 24 -5.61 8.34 7.38
N GLY A 25 -6.17 9.54 7.25
CA GLY A 25 -5.48 10.76 7.69
C GLY A 25 -4.14 10.91 6.98
N ASP A 26 -3.05 11.01 7.75
CA ASP A 26 -1.67 11.13 7.25
C ASP A 26 -1.03 9.78 6.87
N ILE A 27 -1.70 8.65 7.12
CA ILE A 27 -1.19 7.32 6.80
C ILE A 27 -1.61 6.94 5.38
N SER A 28 -0.62 6.69 4.52
CA SER A 28 -0.80 6.08 3.20
C SER A 28 -0.11 4.72 3.18
N HIS A 29 -0.87 3.66 2.90
CA HIS A 29 -0.38 2.29 2.84
C HIS A 29 -0.77 1.64 1.52
N GLU A 30 0.20 1.30 0.70
CA GLU A 30 -0.02 0.56 -0.54
C GLU A 30 0.14 -0.94 -0.34
N ARG A 31 -0.78 -1.72 -0.91
CA ARG A 31 -0.72 -3.18 -0.89
C ARG A 31 -1.36 -3.80 -2.12
N THR A 32 -0.72 -4.83 -2.66
CA THR A 32 -1.30 -5.66 -3.71
C THR A 32 -2.30 -6.65 -3.14
N VAL A 33 -3.49 -6.70 -3.75
CA VAL A 33 -4.58 -7.61 -3.38
C VAL A 33 -4.81 -8.58 -4.54
N ASN A 34 -5.04 -9.85 -4.22
CA ASN A 34 -5.40 -10.85 -5.22
C ASN A 34 -6.76 -10.49 -5.82
N ALA A 35 -6.80 -10.40 -7.15
CA ALA A 35 -8.02 -10.15 -7.87
C ALA A 35 -8.91 -11.39 -7.85
N VAL A 36 -10.22 -11.17 -7.79
CA VAL A 36 -11.20 -12.24 -8.00
C VAL A 36 -11.46 -12.34 -9.49
N LEU A 37 -11.46 -13.56 -10.01
CA LEU A 37 -11.83 -13.86 -11.38
C LEU A 37 -13.18 -14.57 -11.39
N LYS A 38 -13.96 -14.35 -12.45
CA LYS A 38 -15.20 -15.08 -12.71
C LYS A 38 -14.89 -16.49 -13.19
N ASP A 39 -15.92 -17.34 -13.31
CA ASP A 39 -15.81 -18.68 -13.86
C ASP A 39 -15.23 -18.72 -15.29
N ASP A 40 -15.44 -17.67 -16.09
CA ASP A 40 -14.86 -17.52 -17.42
C ASP A 40 -13.39 -17.03 -17.40
N GLY A 41 -12.81 -16.81 -16.23
CA GLY A 41 -11.45 -16.30 -16.03
C GLY A 41 -11.30 -14.79 -16.24
N SER A 42 -12.37 -14.07 -16.58
CA SER A 42 -12.35 -12.60 -16.66
C SER A 42 -12.29 -11.95 -15.28
N TYR A 43 -11.75 -10.73 -15.24
CA TYR A 43 -11.61 -9.96 -14.01
C TYR A 43 -12.98 -9.62 -13.42
N ASP A 44 -13.24 -10.10 -12.20
CA ASP A 44 -14.45 -9.75 -11.45
C ASP A 44 -14.22 -8.51 -10.58
N ARG A 45 -14.72 -7.38 -11.07
CA ARG A 45 -14.61 -6.11 -10.34
C ARG A 45 -15.42 -6.12 -9.03
N THR A 46 -16.55 -6.83 -8.99
CA THR A 46 -17.43 -6.86 -7.80
C THR A 46 -16.82 -7.72 -6.71
N GLY A 47 -16.41 -8.94 -7.03
CA GLY A 47 -15.70 -9.83 -6.11
C GLY A 47 -14.36 -9.23 -5.66
N THR A 48 -13.61 -8.61 -6.56
CA THR A 48 -12.37 -7.92 -6.19
C THR A 48 -12.63 -6.78 -5.22
N LYS A 49 -13.69 -5.98 -5.45
CA LYS A 49 -14.09 -4.92 -4.52
C LYS A 49 -14.43 -5.47 -3.13
N ALA A 50 -15.24 -6.53 -3.04
CA ALA A 50 -15.56 -7.16 -1.76
C ALA A 50 -14.29 -7.66 -1.04
N ARG A 51 -13.34 -8.23 -1.79
CA ARG A 51 -12.05 -8.65 -1.25
C ARG A 51 -11.21 -7.45 -0.76
N VAL A 52 -11.22 -6.34 -1.49
CA VAL A 52 -10.56 -5.10 -1.07
C VAL A 52 -11.21 -4.54 0.21
N GLU A 53 -12.53 -4.59 0.35
CA GLU A 53 -13.25 -4.12 1.54
C GLU A 53 -12.93 -4.96 2.79
N GLU A 54 -12.74 -6.28 2.64
CA GLU A 54 -12.20 -7.13 3.71
C GLU A 54 -10.80 -6.68 4.15
N VAL A 55 -9.91 -6.46 3.18
CA VAL A 55 -8.54 -6.00 3.45
C VAL A 55 -8.56 -4.62 4.08
N ALA A 56 -9.43 -3.71 3.61
CA ALA A 56 -9.62 -2.37 4.17
C ALA A 56 -10.00 -2.44 5.65
N ARG A 57 -10.95 -3.30 6.04
CA ARG A 57 -11.31 -3.51 7.45
C ARG A 57 -10.12 -3.97 8.29
N GLY A 58 -9.32 -4.90 7.76
CA GLY A 58 -8.10 -5.35 8.42
C GLY A 58 -7.03 -4.25 8.55
N VAL A 59 -6.86 -3.42 7.51
CA VAL A 59 -5.94 -2.27 7.53
C VAL A 59 -6.42 -1.22 8.52
N ALA A 60 -7.70 -0.86 8.53
CA ALA A 60 -8.28 0.08 9.49
C ALA A 60 -8.07 -0.38 10.93
N HIS A 61 -8.26 -1.67 11.20
CA HIS A 61 -8.01 -2.26 12.51
C HIS A 61 -6.53 -2.13 12.89
N LYS A 62 -5.60 -2.49 11.99
CA LYS A 62 -4.15 -2.37 12.23
C LYS A 62 -3.69 -0.93 12.44
N ILE A 63 -4.25 0.03 11.71
CA ILE A 63 -4.00 1.46 11.92
C ILE A 63 -4.51 1.90 13.30
N GLY A 64 -5.72 1.48 13.68
CA GLY A 64 -6.28 1.76 15.00
C GLY A 64 -5.45 1.16 16.16
N LEU A 65 -4.76 0.05 15.92
CA LEU A 65 -3.82 -0.56 16.86
C LEU A 65 -2.39 0.02 16.81
N GLY A 66 -2.10 0.94 15.88
CA GLY A 66 -0.75 1.48 15.68
C GLY A 66 0.25 0.49 15.07
N VAL A 67 -0.23 -0.60 14.44
CA VAL A 67 0.62 -1.57 13.73
C VAL A 67 1.04 -1.05 12.36
N ILE A 68 0.13 -0.34 11.68
CA ILE A 68 0.44 0.40 10.46
C ILE A 68 0.54 1.87 10.86
N THR A 69 1.76 2.37 10.94
CA THR A 69 2.07 3.78 11.18
C THR A 69 2.58 4.44 9.90
N VAL A 70 2.61 5.76 9.89
CA VAL A 70 3.40 6.51 8.90
C VAL A 70 4.84 5.98 9.00
N PRO A 71 5.48 5.54 7.90
CA PRO A 71 6.90 5.25 7.96
C PRO A 71 7.60 6.51 8.47
N PRO A 72 8.48 6.41 9.49
CA PRO A 72 9.23 7.57 9.93
C PRO A 72 9.92 8.13 8.69
N LEU A 73 9.66 9.41 8.38
CA LEU A 73 10.47 10.15 7.42
C LEU A 73 11.90 10.00 7.93
N GLU A 74 12.69 9.14 7.28
CA GLU A 74 14.08 8.96 7.68
C GLU A 74 14.71 10.35 7.65
N PRO A 75 15.25 10.86 8.77
CA PRO A 75 16.03 12.08 8.71
C PRO A 75 17.14 11.82 7.70
N GLU A 76 17.21 12.65 6.67
CA GLU A 76 18.26 12.61 5.65
C GLU A 76 19.59 12.47 6.38
N MET A 77 20.18 11.27 6.36
CA MET A 77 21.52 11.08 6.88
C MET A 77 22.40 12.03 6.07
N PRO A 78 23.11 12.97 6.70
CA PRO A 78 23.96 13.90 5.96
C PRO A 78 24.93 13.05 5.16
N THR A 79 24.95 13.28 3.84
CA THR A 79 25.92 12.67 2.94
C THR A 79 27.31 12.84 3.54
N PRO A 80 28.17 11.80 3.53
CA PRO A 80 29.55 11.98 3.96
C PRO A 80 30.16 13.06 3.06
N VAL A 81 30.51 14.19 3.66
CA VAL A 81 31.21 15.28 3.00
C VAL A 81 32.54 14.68 2.52
N GLU A 82 32.69 14.53 1.21
CA GLU A 82 33.91 14.09 0.56
C GLU A 82 35.02 15.08 0.92
N ASN A 83 35.87 14.70 1.87
CA ASN A 83 37.00 15.53 2.30
C ASN A 83 38.08 15.39 1.20
N PRO A 84 38.58 16.49 0.60
CA PRO A 84 39.51 16.39 -0.52
C PRO A 84 40.81 15.73 -0.06
N THR A 85 41.17 14.65 -0.77
CA THR A 85 42.44 13.93 -0.65
C THR A 85 43.61 14.88 -0.46
N GLU A 86 44.21 14.84 0.72
CA GLU A 86 45.50 15.45 0.99
C GLU A 86 46.54 14.72 0.14
N ALA A 87 47.16 15.49 -0.76
CA ALA A 87 48.26 15.04 -1.59
C ALA A 87 49.46 14.64 -0.72
N SER A 88 50.04 13.48 -1.00
CA SER A 88 51.42 13.13 -0.59
C SER A 88 51.99 12.12 -1.58
#